data_AF-A0A671XT43-F1
#
_entry.id   AF-A0A671XT43-F1
#
_cell.length_a   1.000
_cell.length_b   1.000
_cell.length_c   1.000
_cell.angle_alpha   90.00
_cell.angle_beta   90.00
_cell.angle_gamma   90.00
#
_symmetry.space_group_name_H-M   'P 1'
#
loop_
_entity.id
_entity.type
_entity.pdbx_description
1 polymer ?
#
loop_
_entity_poly.entity_id
_entity_poly.type
_entity_poly.pdbx_seq_one_letter_code
_entity_poly.pdbx_strand_id
1 'polypeptide(L)'
;MLMTIEFSRRIYQDPLIRNLRLMERQILMQNQMRERQMAMQIAWSREFVKYFGSFFTLASVGLTVGAMKRKKPSLLAPIVPLGFILAFQMDSAYGTLIYRIRGEAESIMESEHDRLDLPQGTPSFESIEKARRARSSLSSFLEK
;
A
#
# COMPACT_ATOMS: atom_id res chain seq x y z
N MET A 1 7.89 -51.76 19.81
CA MET A 1 7.04 -51.33 18.67
C MET A 1 6.31 -50.02 18.93
N LEU A 2 5.68 -49.80 20.08
CA LEU A 2 5.01 -48.51 20.41
C LEU A 2 5.99 -47.32 20.52
N MET A 3 7.18 -47.54 21.10
CA MET A 3 8.20 -46.50 21.27
C MET A 3 8.79 -45.97 19.94
N THR A 4 8.90 -46.83 18.92
CA THR A 4 9.37 -46.44 17.57
C THR A 4 8.30 -45.66 16.80
N ILE A 5 7.02 -45.94 17.05
CA ILE A 5 5.90 -45.21 16.44
C ILE A 5 5.80 -43.78 17.02
N GLU A 6 5.93 -43.63 18.34
CA GLU A 6 5.92 -42.32 19.01
C GLU A 6 7.13 -41.45 18.62
N PHE A 7 8.32 -42.07 18.52
CA PHE A 7 9.53 -41.38 18.06
C PHE A 7 9.40 -40.90 16.61
N SER A 8 8.88 -41.75 15.72
CA SER A 8 8.65 -41.39 14.33
C SER A 8 7.62 -40.26 14.21
N ARG A 9 6.50 -40.31 14.97
CA ARG A 9 5.51 -39.23 15.03
C ARG A 9 6.12 -37.88 15.44
N ARG A 10 6.97 -37.84 16.48
CA ARG A 10 7.61 -36.59 16.92
C ARG A 10 8.50 -35.98 15.84
N ILE A 11 9.32 -36.78 15.18
CA ILE A 11 10.21 -36.32 14.10
C ILE A 11 9.43 -35.65 12.96
N TYR A 12 8.22 -36.13 12.64
CA TYR A 12 7.36 -35.49 11.64
C TYR A 12 6.59 -34.30 12.19
N GLN A 13 6.15 -34.33 13.46
CA GLN A 13 5.34 -33.25 14.06
C GLN A 13 6.16 -32.00 14.40
N ASP A 14 7.39 -32.15 14.88
CA ASP A 14 8.25 -31.03 15.29
C ASP A 14 8.52 -30.01 14.16
N PRO A 15 8.89 -30.40 12.92
CA PRO A 15 9.06 -29.46 11.82
C PRO A 15 7.71 -28.90 11.32
N LEU A 16 6.63 -29.68 11.35
CA LEU A 16 5.30 -29.21 10.96
C LEU A 16 4.79 -28.11 11.89
N ILE A 17 4.88 -28.32 13.21
CA ILE A 17 4.46 -27.34 14.23
C ILE A 17 5.33 -26.08 14.15
N ARG A 18 6.64 -26.23 13.91
CA ARG A 18 7.55 -25.09 13.72
C ARG A 18 7.17 -24.25 12.50
N ASN A 19 6.88 -24.89 11.36
CA ASN A 19 6.45 -24.20 10.13
C ASN A 19 5.09 -23.52 10.31
N LEU A 20 4.14 -24.17 10.98
CA LEU A 20 2.84 -23.57 11.32
C LEU A 20 2.98 -22.29 12.15
N ARG A 21 3.80 -22.32 13.21
CA ARG A 21 4.08 -21.14 14.04
C ARG A 21 4.79 -20.02 13.26
N LEU A 22 5.66 -20.38 12.31
CA LEU A 22 6.32 -19.39 11.45
C LEU A 22 5.31 -18.73 10.50
N MET A 23 4.41 -19.50 9.90
CA MET A 23 3.36 -18.96 9.03
C MET A 23 2.37 -18.09 9.80
N GLU A 24 1.95 -18.52 10.99
CA GLU A 24 1.08 -17.73 11.88
C GLU A 24 1.68 -16.36 12.19
N ARG A 25 2.99 -16.33 12.51
CA ARG A 25 3.72 -15.08 12.74
C ARG A 25 3.83 -14.22 11.48
N GLN A 26 4.03 -14.83 10.31
CA GLN A 26 4.10 -14.08 9.05
C GLN A 26 2.76 -13.43 8.71
N ILE A 27 1.65 -14.15 8.85
CA ILE A 27 0.30 -13.61 8.63
C ILE A 27 0.01 -12.48 9.61
N LEU A 28 0.32 -12.66 10.89
CA LEU A 28 0.12 -11.63 11.90
C LEU A 28 0.98 -10.39 11.63
N MET A 29 2.23 -10.56 11.23
CA MET A 29 3.10 -9.46 10.81
C MET A 29 2.52 -8.74 9.58
N GLN A 30 2.06 -9.45 8.56
CA GLN A 30 1.46 -8.87 7.37
C GLN A 30 0.22 -8.03 7.70
N ASN A 31 -0.67 -8.56 8.55
CA ASN A 31 -1.86 -7.83 9.00
C ASN A 31 -1.48 -6.55 9.75
N GLN A 32 -0.55 -6.63 10.70
CA GLN A 32 -0.10 -5.45 11.44
C GLN A 32 0.61 -4.42 10.54
N MET A 33 1.40 -4.87 9.56
CA MET A 33 2.04 -3.96 8.61
C MET A 33 1.00 -3.27 7.72
N ARG A 34 -0.04 -3.99 7.27
CA ARG A 34 -1.17 -3.43 6.52
C ARG A 34 -1.91 -2.38 7.35
N GLU A 35 -2.24 -2.70 8.60
CA GLU A 35 -2.91 -1.76 9.52
C GLU A 35 -2.06 -0.51 9.76
N ARG A 36 -0.76 -0.68 10.01
CA ARG A 36 0.18 0.44 10.20
C ARG A 36 0.32 1.29 8.94
N GLN A 37 0.38 0.68 7.77
CA GLN A 37 0.43 1.40 6.50
C GLN A 37 -0.85 2.23 6.27
N MET A 38 -2.03 1.68 6.54
CA MET A 38 -3.29 2.44 6.47
C MET A 38 -3.33 3.57 7.49
N ALA A 39 -2.93 3.30 8.74
CA ALA A 39 -2.88 4.33 9.78
C ALA A 39 -1.92 5.47 9.41
N MET A 40 -0.74 5.15 8.86
CA MET A 40 0.21 6.14 8.36
C MET A 40 -0.34 6.94 7.18
N GLN A 41 -1.06 6.31 6.25
CA GLN A 41 -1.68 7.01 5.12
C GLN A 41 -2.72 8.02 5.60
N ILE A 42 -3.57 7.64 6.55
CA ILE A 42 -4.57 8.53 7.15
C ILE A 42 -3.89 9.65 7.93
N ALA A 43 -2.87 9.33 8.74
CA ALA A 43 -2.13 10.33 9.52
C ALA A 43 -1.43 11.35 8.60
N TRP A 44 -0.77 10.88 7.54
CA TRP A 44 -0.16 11.73 6.53
C TRP A 44 -1.21 12.64 5.86
N SER A 45 -2.37 12.08 5.55
CA SER A 45 -3.46 12.85 4.94
C SER A 45 -3.96 13.97 5.86
N ARG A 46 -4.13 13.67 7.15
CA ARG A 46 -4.53 14.65 8.18
C ARG A 46 -3.49 15.76 8.37
N GLU A 47 -2.21 15.42 8.36
CA GLU A 47 -1.14 16.43 8.44
C GLU A 47 -1.12 17.32 7.19
N PHE A 48 -1.28 16.74 6.00
CA PHE A 48 -1.34 17.52 4.76
C PHE A 48 -2.46 18.56 4.79
N VAL A 49 -3.66 18.20 5.26
CA VAL A 49 -4.79 19.14 5.39
C VAL A 49 -4.43 20.35 6.25
N LYS A 50 -3.69 20.17 7.36
CA LYS A 50 -3.32 21.27 8.25
C LYS A 50 -2.40 22.27 7.55
N TYR A 51 -1.32 21.78 6.94
CA TYR A 51 -0.36 22.64 6.25
C TYR A 51 -0.93 23.23 4.96
N PHE A 52 -1.58 22.41 4.12
CA PHE A 52 -2.16 22.88 2.87
C PHE A 52 -3.37 23.80 3.11
N GLY A 53 -4.18 23.55 4.14
CA GLY A 53 -5.31 24.41 4.50
C GLY A 53 -4.88 25.81 4.94
N SER A 54 -3.79 25.91 5.71
CA SER A 54 -3.21 27.23 6.07
C SER A 54 -2.60 27.95 4.86
N PHE A 55 -1.92 27.22 3.97
CA PHE A 55 -1.45 27.78 2.70
C PHE A 55 -2.61 28.25 1.82
N PHE A 56 -3.67 27.45 1.69
CA PHE A 56 -4.84 27.77 0.87
C PHE A 56 -5.57 29.01 1.39
N THR A 57 -5.72 29.17 2.72
CA THR A 57 -6.33 30.37 3.31
C THR A 57 -5.47 31.61 3.04
N LEU A 58 -4.15 31.54 3.21
CA LEU A 58 -3.25 32.67 2.86
C LEU A 58 -3.31 33.01 1.36
N ALA A 59 -3.26 32.00 0.49
CA ALA A 59 -3.30 32.17 -0.95
C ALA A 59 -4.65 32.76 -1.41
N SER A 60 -5.77 32.23 -0.90
CA SER A 60 -7.11 32.72 -1.26
C SER A 60 -7.33 34.16 -0.81
N VAL A 61 -6.90 34.54 0.40
CA VAL A 61 -6.95 35.93 0.86
C VAL A 61 -6.08 36.83 -0.02
N GLY A 62 -4.83 36.44 -0.28
CA GLY A 62 -3.91 37.22 -1.12
C GLY A 62 -4.42 37.42 -2.55
N LEU A 63 -4.95 36.36 -3.16
CA LEU A 63 -5.55 36.40 -4.50
C LEU A 63 -6.83 37.23 -4.53
N THR A 64 -7.66 37.15 -3.49
CA THR A 64 -8.89 37.96 -3.37
C THR A 64 -8.57 39.45 -3.28
N VAL A 65 -7.64 39.83 -2.40
CA VAL A 65 -7.18 41.23 -2.29
C VAL A 65 -6.56 41.69 -3.62
N GLY A 66 -5.77 40.85 -4.27
CA GLY A 66 -5.16 41.14 -5.57
C GLY A 66 -6.20 41.33 -6.69
N ALA A 67 -7.21 40.46 -6.75
CA ALA A 67 -8.29 40.52 -7.72
C ALA A 67 -9.14 41.80 -7.55
N MET A 68 -9.43 42.18 -6.30
CA MET A 68 -10.16 43.41 -5.98
C MET A 68 -9.37 44.66 -6.36
N LYS A 69 -8.08 44.74 -5.97
CA LYS A 69 -7.22 45.91 -6.28
C LYS A 69 -7.00 46.09 -7.78
N ARG A 70 -6.83 45.00 -8.52
CA ARG A 70 -6.59 45.03 -9.97
C ARG A 70 -7.87 44.99 -10.81
N LYS A 71 -9.05 44.87 -10.18
CA LYS A 71 -10.36 44.66 -10.83
C LYS A 71 -10.35 43.53 -11.86
N LYS A 72 -9.58 42.48 -11.59
CA LYS A 72 -9.39 41.32 -12.50
C LYS A 72 -9.80 40.04 -11.78
N PRO A 73 -11.04 39.56 -11.98
CA PRO A 73 -11.54 38.36 -11.31
C PRO A 73 -10.81 37.09 -11.75
N SER A 74 -10.13 37.10 -12.91
CA SER A 74 -9.31 35.98 -13.38
C SER A 74 -8.17 35.60 -12.44
N LEU A 75 -7.75 36.49 -11.52
CA LEU A 75 -6.76 36.16 -10.49
C LEU A 75 -7.27 35.11 -9.48
N LEU A 76 -8.58 34.88 -9.39
CA LEU A 76 -9.17 33.83 -8.56
C LEU A 76 -9.17 32.46 -9.23
N ALA A 77 -8.85 32.37 -10.53
CA ALA A 77 -8.81 31.11 -11.27
C ALA A 77 -8.04 29.98 -10.55
N PRO A 78 -6.85 30.20 -9.95
CA PRO A 78 -6.12 29.13 -9.25
C PRO A 78 -6.79 28.68 -7.93
N ILE A 79 -7.76 29.41 -7.37
CA ILE A 79 -8.47 28.98 -6.16
C ILE A 79 -9.31 27.74 -6.44
N VAL A 80 -9.87 27.60 -7.64
CA VAL A 80 -10.70 26.45 -8.02
C VAL A 80 -9.92 25.12 -7.99
N PRO A 81 -8.80 24.96 -8.72
CA PRO A 81 -8.03 23.71 -8.65
C PRO A 81 -7.41 23.48 -7.27
N LEU A 82 -6.95 24.52 -6.57
CA LEU A 82 -6.44 24.38 -5.20
C LEU A 82 -7.52 23.93 -4.21
N GLY A 83 -8.73 24.47 -4.34
CA GLY A 83 -9.88 24.09 -3.53
C GLY A 83 -10.32 22.65 -3.79
N PHE A 84 -10.24 22.19 -5.05
CA PHE A 84 -10.50 20.79 -5.40
C PHE A 84 -9.52 19.84 -4.69
N ILE A 85 -8.22 20.16 -4.69
CA ILE A 85 -7.19 19.37 -3.97
C ILE A 85 -7.48 19.35 -2.47
N LEU A 86 -7.83 20.49 -1.88
CA LEU A 86 -8.15 20.57 -0.45
C LEU A 86 -9.39 19.72 -0.12
N ALA A 87 -10.45 19.80 -0.92
CA ALA A 87 -11.67 19.01 -0.72
C ALA A 87 -11.39 17.50 -0.82
N PHE A 88 -10.63 17.08 -1.84
CA PHE A 88 -10.18 15.71 -2.00
C PHE A 88 -9.38 15.22 -0.77
N GLN A 89 -8.46 16.04 -0.28
CA GLN A 89 -7.66 15.67 0.88
C GLN A 89 -8.50 15.61 2.17
N MET A 90 -9.46 16.52 2.33
CA MET A 90 -10.39 16.51 3.47
C MET A 90 -11.21 15.21 3.51
N ASP A 91 -11.73 14.77 2.36
CA ASP A 91 -12.47 13.50 2.24
C ASP A 91 -11.54 12.29 2.44
N SER A 92 -10.26 12.38 2.02
CA SER A 92 -9.25 11.35 2.28
C SER A 92 -8.87 11.22 3.77
N ALA A 93 -8.81 12.35 4.50
CA ALA A 93 -8.34 12.42 5.88
C ALA A 93 -9.43 12.07 6.92
N TYR A 94 -10.68 12.44 6.64
CA TYR A 94 -11.81 12.34 7.58
C TYR A 94 -13.07 11.72 6.98
N GLY A 95 -13.17 11.69 5.65
CA GLY A 95 -14.37 11.25 4.95
C GLY A 95 -14.37 9.77 4.62
N THR A 96 -15.19 9.42 3.62
CA THR A 96 -15.48 8.02 3.27
C THR A 96 -14.68 7.52 2.08
N LEU A 97 -13.81 8.34 1.50
CA LEU A 97 -13.07 8.02 0.27
C LEU A 97 -12.32 6.69 0.39
N ILE A 98 -11.62 6.45 1.51
CA ILE A 98 -10.86 5.20 1.72
C ILE A 98 -11.78 3.98 1.71
N TYR A 99 -12.99 4.08 2.28
CA TYR A 99 -13.96 2.99 2.27
C TYR A 99 -14.52 2.75 0.87
N ARG A 100 -14.76 3.81 0.09
CA ARG A 100 -15.21 3.72 -1.30
C ARG A 100 -14.16 3.06 -2.19
N ILE A 101 -12.91 3.49 -2.09
CA ILE A 101 -11.78 2.88 -2.81
C ILE A 101 -11.63 1.41 -2.42
N ARG A 102 -11.79 1.06 -1.14
CA ARG A 102 -11.76 -0.34 -0.71
C ARG A 102 -12.88 -1.16 -1.36
N GLY A 103 -14.12 -0.67 -1.36
CA GLY A 103 -15.24 -1.36 -1.99
C GLY A 103 -15.08 -1.51 -3.50
N GLU A 104 -14.53 -0.50 -4.17
CA GLU A 104 -14.21 -0.58 -5.61
C GLU A 104 -13.08 -1.59 -5.87
N ALA A 105 -12.06 -1.64 -5.01
CA ALA A 105 -11.00 -2.65 -5.09
C ALA A 105 -11.54 -4.07 -4.89
N GLU A 106 -12.45 -4.28 -3.93
CA GLU A 106 -13.13 -5.56 -3.72
C GLU A 106 -13.93 -5.97 -4.98
N SER A 107 -14.69 -5.04 -5.56
CA SER A 107 -15.42 -5.29 -6.81
C SER A 107 -14.50 -5.66 -7.97
N ILE A 108 -13.36 -5.00 -8.14
CA ILE A 108 -12.38 -5.30 -9.19
C ILE A 108 -11.78 -6.70 -8.99
N MET A 109 -11.45 -7.05 -7.74
CA MET A 109 -10.92 -8.39 -7.41
C MET A 109 -11.89 -9.52 -7.73
N GLU A 110 -13.20 -9.28 -7.58
CA GLU A 110 -14.24 -10.27 -7.85
C GLU A 110 -14.68 -10.31 -9.32
N SER A 111 -14.86 -9.16 -9.96
CA SER A 111 -15.51 -9.05 -11.28
C SER A 111 -14.54 -8.84 -12.45
N GLU A 112 -13.32 -8.35 -12.19
CA GLU A 112 -12.36 -7.94 -13.22
C GLU A 112 -11.01 -8.65 -13.05
N HIS A 113 -11.04 -9.95 -12.72
CA HIS A 113 -9.83 -10.74 -12.47
C HIS A 113 -8.83 -10.70 -13.65
N ASP A 114 -9.34 -10.72 -14.89
CA ASP A 114 -8.53 -10.67 -16.12
C ASP A 114 -7.66 -9.39 -16.23
N ARG A 115 -8.02 -8.30 -15.55
CA ARG A 115 -7.21 -7.06 -15.52
C ARG A 115 -6.09 -7.08 -14.50
N LEU A 116 -6.10 -8.06 -13.58
CA LEU A 116 -5.12 -8.21 -12.52
C LEU A 116 -3.99 -9.17 -12.91
N ASP A 117 -4.08 -9.79 -14.09
CA ASP A 117 -3.04 -10.67 -14.60
C ASP A 117 -1.73 -9.91 -14.83
N LEU A 118 -0.67 -10.44 -14.25
CA LEU A 118 0.66 -9.88 -14.45
C LEU A 118 1.12 -10.14 -15.89
N PRO A 119 1.75 -9.16 -16.57
CA PRO A 119 2.41 -9.44 -17.83
C PRO A 119 3.51 -10.49 -17.60
N GLN A 120 3.44 -11.59 -18.36
CA GLN A 120 4.21 -12.85 -18.22
C GLN A 120 3.69 -13.89 -17.20
N GLY A 121 2.52 -13.67 -16.60
CA GLY A 121 1.89 -14.62 -15.68
C GLY A 121 2.60 -14.75 -14.33
N THR A 122 2.14 -15.68 -13.48
CA THR A 122 2.81 -15.96 -12.20
C THR A 122 4.19 -16.58 -12.46
N PRO A 123 5.26 -16.18 -11.74
CA PRO A 123 6.58 -16.79 -11.87
C PRO A 123 6.48 -18.31 -11.66
N SER A 124 6.62 -19.08 -12.74
CA SER A 124 6.59 -20.54 -12.66
C SER A 124 7.77 -21.04 -11.82
N PHE A 125 7.65 -22.24 -11.24
CA PHE A 125 8.74 -22.87 -10.50
C PHE A 125 10.05 -22.86 -11.29
N GLU A 126 9.96 -23.05 -12.60
CA GLU A 126 11.09 -23.05 -13.52
C GLU A 126 11.76 -21.68 -13.62
N SER A 127 10.99 -20.59 -13.64
CA SER A 127 11.52 -19.22 -13.62
C SER A 127 12.26 -18.90 -12.31
N ILE A 128 11.73 -19.39 -11.18
CA ILE A 128 12.32 -19.21 -9.85
C ILE A 128 13.61 -20.02 -9.72
N GLU A 129 13.59 -21.26 -10.21
CA GLU A 129 14.76 -22.15 -10.16
C GLU A 129 15.87 -21.67 -11.10
N LYS A 130 15.51 -21.17 -12.29
CA LYS A 130 16.45 -20.51 -13.21
C LYS A 130 17.07 -19.25 -12.59
N ALA A 131 16.27 -18.42 -11.91
CA ALA A 131 16.77 -17.24 -11.18
C ALA A 131 17.69 -17.62 -10.01
N ARG A 132 17.36 -18.69 -9.27
CA ARG A 132 18.19 -19.21 -8.17
C ARG A 132 19.54 -19.72 -8.68
N ARG A 133 19.54 -20.51 -9.76
CA ARG A 133 20.78 -21.01 -10.39
C ARG A 133 21.63 -19.89 -10.98
N ALA A 134 21.01 -18.91 -11.65
CA ALA A 134 21.73 -17.74 -12.17
C ALA A 134 22.38 -16.91 -11.05
N ARG A 135 21.71 -16.77 -9.90
CA ARG A 135 22.27 -16.10 -8.72
C ARG A 135 23.43 -16.88 -8.11
N SER A 136 23.32 -18.21 -8.06
CA SER A 136 24.39 -19.10 -7.58
C SER A 136 25.61 -19.14 -8.51
N SER A 137 25.40 -19.10 -9.83
CA SER A 137 26.50 -19.06 -10.80
C SER A 137 27.22 -17.71 -10.79
N LEU A 138 26.49 -16.61 -10.60
CA LEU A 138 27.06 -15.27 -10.54
C LEU A 138 27.92 -15.05 -9.29
N SER A 139 27.49 -15.58 -8.13
CA SER A 139 28.34 -15.59 -6.93
C SER A 139 29.62 -16.42 -7.12
N SER A 140 29.53 -17.57 -7.80
CA SER A 140 30.71 -18.40 -8.06
C SER A 140 31.69 -17.79 -9.08
N PHE A 141 31.21 -16.87 -9.92
CA PHE A 141 32.06 -16.15 -10.89
C PHE A 141 32.75 -14.93 -10.26
N LEU A 142 32.16 -14.31 -9.24
CA LEU A 142 32.74 -13.19 -8.49
C LEU A 142 33.75 -13.63 -7.41
N GLU A 143 33.76 -14.91 -7.04
CA GLU A 143 34.75 -15.51 -6.11
C GLU A 143 36.02 -16.04 -6.82
N LYS A 144 36.16 -15.83 -8.14
CA LYS A 144 37.38 -16.12 -8.92
C LYS A 144 38.11 -14.83 -9.29
#